data_AF-A0A9E4MKE2-F1
#
_entry.id   AF-A0A9E4MKE2-F1
#
_cell.length_a   1.000
_cell.length_b   1.000
_cell.length_c   1.000
_cell.angle_alpha   90.00
_cell.angle_beta   90.00
_cell.angle_gamma   90.00
#
_symmetry.space_group_name_H-M   'P 1'
#
loop_
_entity.id
_entity.type
_entity.pdbx_description
1 polymer ?
#
loop_
_entity_poly.entity_id
_entity_poly.type
_entity_poly.pdbx_seq_one_letter_code
_entity_poly.pdbx_strand_id
1 'polypeptide(L)'
;MSAARGWALLLTCEHASAALPARLRHALPGHEAESRTHRAYDIGALPVARALAGELRAPLIVGTVSRLVVDLNRSPTHPKVVGASFRQLPRREREALLAAYHKPHWEAVRAALDDLRGRRVLHLGVHSFTPVLVDEAGRRHVRTADLALLYDSARPEERAVAQRWLKALRQEAPGLRLRRNYPYRGRDDGLTTATRRRLPASRYLGFELEINQSLLGNKAPRALVEALVNGLRALGVARG
;
A
#
# COMPACT_ATOMS: atom_id res chain seq x y z
N MET A 1 13.88 26.49 20.72
CA MET A 1 14.34 25.16 20.27
C MET A 1 13.39 24.67 19.18
N SER A 2 13.82 24.72 17.91
CA SER A 2 12.97 24.42 16.74
C SER A 2 12.79 22.91 16.60
N ALA A 3 11.59 22.40 16.95
CA ALA A 3 11.24 21.02 16.71
C ALA A 3 11.33 20.71 15.19
N ALA A 4 12.08 19.67 14.85
CA ALA A 4 12.46 19.33 13.48
C ALA A 4 11.26 19.31 12.51
N ARG A 5 11.33 20.11 11.43
CA ARG A 5 10.30 20.30 10.38
C ARG A 5 10.12 19.08 9.44
N GLY A 6 10.53 17.89 9.85
CA GLY A 6 10.57 16.68 9.00
C GLY A 6 9.43 15.69 9.25
N TRP A 7 9.23 14.79 8.29
CA TRP A 7 8.29 13.67 8.41
C TRP A 7 9.05 12.39 8.80
N ALA A 8 8.55 11.67 9.81
CA ALA A 8 8.89 10.27 10.00
C ALA A 8 8.14 9.44 8.96
N LEU A 9 8.83 8.52 8.29
CA LEU A 9 8.21 7.63 7.30
C LEU A 9 7.83 6.30 7.96
N LEU A 10 6.60 5.85 7.71
CA LEU A 10 6.17 4.47 7.94
C LEU A 10 5.79 3.86 6.60
N LEU A 11 6.33 2.68 6.28
CA LEU A 11 5.97 1.95 5.06
C LEU A 11 5.07 0.76 5.41
N THR A 12 4.06 0.52 4.58
CA THR A 12 3.31 -0.74 4.57
C THR A 12 3.31 -1.35 3.17
N CYS A 13 3.18 -2.67 3.10
CA CYS A 13 2.93 -3.39 1.86
C CYS A 13 1.99 -4.55 2.17
N GLU A 14 0.70 -4.23 2.18
CA GLU A 14 -0.42 -5.05 2.64
C GLU A 14 -0.61 -6.27 1.72
N HIS A 15 -0.39 -6.09 0.41
CA HIS A 15 -0.55 -7.13 -0.61
C HIS A 15 0.80 -7.70 -1.07
N ALA A 16 1.76 -7.83 -0.16
CA ALA A 16 3.13 -8.26 -0.48
C ALA A 16 3.30 -9.74 -0.82
N SER A 17 2.36 -10.59 -0.42
CA SER A 17 2.53 -12.05 -0.42
C SER A 17 1.41 -12.74 -1.19
N ALA A 18 1.77 -13.68 -2.06
CA ALA A 18 0.83 -14.61 -2.68
C ALA A 18 0.56 -15.86 -1.81
N ALA A 19 1.07 -15.89 -0.57
CA ALA A 19 1.03 -17.11 0.25
C ALA A 19 -0.40 -17.54 0.56
N LEU A 20 -0.66 -18.81 0.26
CA LEU A 20 -1.90 -19.51 0.59
C LEU A 20 -1.59 -20.64 1.58
N PRO A 21 -2.01 -20.49 2.85
CA PRO A 21 -1.80 -21.51 3.88
C PRO A 21 -2.30 -22.88 3.41
N ALA A 22 -1.51 -23.94 3.62
CA ALA A 22 -1.82 -25.28 3.11
C ALA A 22 -3.24 -25.73 3.47
N ARG A 23 -3.66 -25.48 4.72
CA ARG A 23 -5.01 -25.79 5.22
C ARG A 23 -6.15 -25.11 4.47
N LEU A 24 -5.90 -24.05 3.71
CA LEU A 24 -6.91 -23.28 2.99
C LEU A 24 -6.93 -23.56 1.47
N ARG A 25 -5.95 -24.30 0.95
CA ARG A 25 -5.81 -24.54 -0.50
C ARG A 25 -6.99 -25.30 -1.10
N HIS A 26 -7.60 -26.19 -0.32
CA HIS A 26 -8.77 -26.98 -0.76
C HIS A 26 -9.99 -26.10 -1.10
N ALA A 27 -10.11 -24.93 -0.45
CA ALA A 27 -11.21 -23.98 -0.67
C ALA A 27 -10.97 -23.03 -1.85
N LEU A 28 -9.81 -23.11 -2.52
CA LEU A 28 -9.47 -22.37 -3.73
C LEU A 28 -9.02 -23.33 -4.83
N PRO A 29 -9.95 -24.02 -5.52
CA PRO A 29 -9.63 -24.73 -6.74
C PRO A 29 -9.00 -23.75 -7.75
N GLY A 30 -7.84 -24.09 -8.32
CA GLY A 30 -7.10 -23.18 -9.21
C GLY A 30 -6.18 -22.16 -8.51
N HIS A 31 -5.99 -22.28 -7.19
CA HIS A 31 -5.12 -21.38 -6.42
C HIS A 31 -3.70 -21.23 -6.98
N GLU A 32 -3.14 -22.28 -7.59
CA GLU A 32 -1.81 -22.21 -8.20
C GLU A 32 -1.77 -21.20 -9.35
N ALA A 33 -2.80 -21.19 -10.20
CA ALA A 33 -2.90 -20.22 -11.28
C ALA A 33 -3.14 -18.81 -10.72
N GLU A 34 -4.08 -18.66 -9.79
CA GLU A 34 -4.41 -17.36 -9.20
C GLU A 34 -3.25 -16.73 -8.41
N SER A 35 -2.47 -17.55 -7.70
CA SER A 35 -1.31 -17.10 -6.91
C SER A 35 -0.23 -16.40 -7.74
N ARG A 36 -0.23 -16.64 -9.07
CA ARG A 36 0.70 -16.01 -10.02
C ARG A 36 0.15 -14.72 -10.61
N THR A 37 -1.03 -14.28 -10.21
CA THR A 37 -1.71 -13.11 -10.77
C THR A 37 -1.87 -11.97 -9.75
N HIS A 38 -2.18 -10.79 -10.27
CA HIS A 38 -2.50 -9.59 -9.48
C HIS A 38 -3.73 -9.76 -8.56
N ARG A 39 -4.52 -10.84 -8.71
CA ARG A 39 -5.62 -11.14 -7.79
C ARG A 39 -5.12 -11.60 -6.43
N ALA A 40 -3.96 -12.25 -6.39
CA ALA A 40 -3.41 -12.82 -5.15
C ALA A 40 -2.59 -11.84 -4.33
N TYR A 41 -1.88 -10.94 -5.00
CA TYR A 41 -0.94 -10.00 -4.40
C TYR A 41 -0.55 -8.91 -5.41
N ASP A 42 0.17 -7.90 -4.94
CA ASP A 42 0.66 -6.80 -5.76
C ASP A 42 2.06 -7.15 -6.31
N ILE A 43 2.09 -7.54 -7.58
CA ILE A 43 3.30 -8.03 -8.27
C ILE A 43 4.38 -6.94 -8.30
N GLY A 44 5.51 -7.22 -7.64
CA GLY A 44 6.68 -6.33 -7.64
C GLY A 44 6.64 -5.19 -6.61
N ALA A 45 5.55 -5.03 -5.86
CA ALA A 45 5.44 -3.97 -4.84
C ALA A 45 6.40 -4.19 -3.66
N LEU A 46 6.54 -5.42 -3.17
CA LEU A 46 7.40 -5.73 -2.01
C LEU A 46 8.88 -5.40 -2.24
N PRO A 47 9.52 -5.76 -3.37
CA PRO A 47 10.88 -5.30 -3.67
C PRO A 47 11.05 -3.78 -3.58
N VAL A 48 10.08 -3.01 -4.09
CA VAL A 48 10.13 -1.53 -4.01
C VAL A 48 10.01 -1.08 -2.56
N ALA A 49 9.04 -1.60 -1.81
CA ALA A 49 8.84 -1.26 -0.40
C ALA A 49 10.10 -1.55 0.45
N ARG A 50 10.76 -2.69 0.24
CA ARG A 50 12.01 -3.06 0.92
C ARG A 50 13.16 -2.11 0.58
N ALA A 51 13.29 -1.74 -0.70
CA ALA A 51 14.33 -0.82 -1.13
C ALA A 51 14.15 0.58 -0.52
N LEU A 52 12.91 1.10 -0.50
CA LEU A 52 12.59 2.36 0.18
C LEU A 52 12.90 2.30 1.68
N ALA A 53 12.50 1.21 2.34
CA ALA A 53 12.74 1.01 3.77
C ALA A 53 14.23 1.01 4.10
N GLY A 54 15.06 0.33 3.29
CA GLY A 54 16.52 0.32 3.45
C GLY A 54 17.15 1.70 3.25
N GLU A 55 16.83 2.38 2.15
CA GLU A 55 17.42 3.67 1.78
C GLU A 55 17.05 4.83 2.72
N LEU A 56 15.85 4.77 3.29
CA LEU A 56 15.30 5.78 4.18
C LEU A 56 15.36 5.37 5.67
N ARG A 57 15.82 4.15 5.96
CA ARG A 57 15.84 3.57 7.32
C ARG A 57 14.47 3.66 8.01
N ALA A 58 13.42 3.36 7.27
CA ALA A 58 12.04 3.46 7.73
C ALA A 58 11.51 2.09 8.14
N PRO A 59 10.66 2.00 9.18
CA PRO A 59 9.93 0.78 9.49
C PRO A 59 9.05 0.37 8.30
N LEU A 60 9.04 -0.93 8.01
CA LEU A 60 8.23 -1.56 6.97
C LEU A 60 7.43 -2.72 7.55
N ILE A 61 6.10 -2.61 7.48
CA ILE A 61 5.19 -3.69 7.87
C ILE A 61 4.65 -4.39 6.61
N VAL A 62 4.87 -5.70 6.52
CA VAL A 62 4.62 -6.49 5.31
C VAL A 62 3.47 -7.46 5.54
N GLY A 63 2.56 -7.56 4.57
CA GLY A 63 1.50 -8.58 4.55
C GLY A 63 2.06 -9.98 4.32
N THR A 64 1.60 -10.94 5.11
CA THR A 64 2.12 -12.32 5.09
C THR A 64 1.24 -13.31 4.33
N VAL A 65 0.02 -12.92 4.00
CA VAL A 65 -0.98 -13.78 3.34
C VAL A 65 -1.49 -13.12 2.06
N SER A 66 -1.93 -13.96 1.11
CA SER A 66 -2.64 -13.50 -0.07
C SER A 66 -3.92 -12.76 0.27
N ARG A 67 -4.22 -11.70 -0.49
CA ARG A 67 -5.50 -11.00 -0.44
C ARG A 67 -6.70 -11.86 -0.85
N LEU A 68 -6.46 -13.01 -1.48
CA LEU A 68 -7.49 -14.04 -1.72
C LEU A 68 -7.98 -14.69 -0.43
N VAL A 69 -7.20 -14.62 0.66
CA VAL A 69 -7.61 -15.10 1.99
C VAL A 69 -8.17 -13.93 2.80
N VAL A 70 -7.34 -12.92 3.02
CA VAL A 70 -7.69 -11.71 3.77
C VAL A 70 -7.04 -10.50 3.10
N ASP A 71 -7.83 -9.51 2.74
CA ASP A 71 -7.34 -8.21 2.27
C ASP A 71 -6.92 -7.35 3.47
N LEU A 72 -5.60 -7.21 3.66
CA LEU A 72 -5.01 -6.47 4.78
C LEU A 72 -5.17 -4.94 4.64
N ASN A 73 -5.55 -4.43 3.47
CA ASN A 73 -5.85 -3.01 3.23
C ASN A 73 -7.36 -2.73 3.26
N ARG A 74 -8.15 -3.51 4.01
CA ARG A 74 -9.57 -3.25 4.26
C ARG A 74 -9.86 -3.20 5.76
N SER A 75 -10.85 -2.41 6.15
CA SER A 75 -11.34 -2.40 7.53
C SER A 75 -11.89 -3.78 7.91
N PRO A 76 -11.81 -4.19 9.19
CA PRO A 76 -12.21 -5.53 9.62
C PRO A 76 -13.70 -5.85 9.41
N THR A 77 -14.54 -4.82 9.23
CA THR A 77 -15.98 -4.95 8.96
C THR A 77 -16.33 -4.83 7.47
N HIS A 78 -15.34 -4.59 6.60
CA HIS A 78 -15.59 -4.42 5.17
C HIS A 78 -16.07 -5.75 4.54
N PRO A 79 -17.12 -5.76 3.70
CA PRO A 79 -17.72 -7.00 3.18
C PRO A 79 -16.78 -7.84 2.28
N LYS A 80 -15.68 -7.23 1.83
CA LYS A 80 -14.62 -7.89 1.03
C LYS A 80 -13.30 -8.07 1.77
N VAL A 81 -13.27 -7.91 3.11
CA VAL A 81 -12.04 -8.13 3.90
C VAL A 81 -11.62 -9.59 3.90
N VAL A 82 -12.59 -10.51 3.92
CA VAL A 82 -12.35 -11.94 3.67
C VAL A 82 -12.52 -12.18 2.17
N GLY A 83 -11.57 -12.91 1.58
CA GLY A 83 -11.55 -13.16 0.14
C GLY A 83 -12.70 -14.04 -0.34
N ALA A 84 -12.98 -13.98 -1.65
CA ALA A 84 -14.24 -14.45 -2.22
C ALA A 84 -14.63 -15.87 -1.82
N SER A 85 -13.69 -16.80 -1.92
CA SER A 85 -13.90 -18.23 -1.66
C SER A 85 -14.10 -18.57 -0.19
N PHE A 86 -13.79 -17.63 0.72
CA PHE A 86 -13.95 -17.81 2.16
C PHE A 86 -15.12 -17.01 2.75
N ARG A 87 -15.81 -16.19 1.94
CA ARG A 87 -16.92 -15.35 2.42
C ARG A 87 -18.13 -16.16 2.90
N GLN A 88 -18.35 -17.35 2.34
CA GLN A 88 -19.45 -18.24 2.71
C GLN A 88 -19.14 -19.14 3.92
N LEU A 89 -17.89 -19.15 4.42
CA LEU A 89 -17.56 -19.91 5.63
C LEU A 89 -18.39 -19.41 6.82
N PRO A 90 -18.68 -20.27 7.81
CA PRO A 90 -19.31 -19.86 9.07
C PRO A 90 -18.59 -18.65 9.69
N ARG A 91 -19.35 -17.79 10.37
CA ARG A 91 -18.84 -16.54 10.98
C ARG A 91 -17.58 -16.78 11.83
N ARG A 92 -17.59 -17.83 12.66
CA ARG A 92 -16.47 -18.22 13.53
C ARG A 92 -15.18 -18.48 12.75
N GLU A 93 -15.27 -19.12 11.58
CA GLU A 93 -14.10 -19.41 10.74
C GLU A 93 -13.56 -18.15 10.06
N ARG A 94 -14.44 -17.26 9.60
CA ARG A 94 -14.04 -15.95 9.07
C ARG A 94 -13.35 -15.11 10.15
N GLU A 95 -13.89 -15.11 11.37
CA GLU A 95 -13.26 -14.44 12.52
C GLU A 95 -11.90 -15.05 12.84
N ALA A 96 -11.73 -16.37 12.73
CA ALA A 96 -10.44 -17.02 12.89
C ALA A 96 -9.41 -16.60 11.81
N LEU A 97 -9.83 -16.42 10.55
CA LEU A 97 -8.98 -15.88 9.49
C LEU A 97 -8.53 -14.45 9.81
N LEU A 98 -9.45 -13.58 10.25
CA LEU A 98 -9.12 -12.22 10.64
C LEU A 98 -8.21 -12.17 11.86
N ALA A 99 -8.45 -13.00 12.87
CA ALA A 99 -7.59 -13.11 14.04
C ALA A 99 -6.17 -13.60 13.69
N ALA A 100 -6.04 -14.50 12.70
CA ALA A 100 -4.76 -15.05 12.29
C ALA A 100 -3.93 -14.11 11.40
N TYR A 101 -4.57 -13.30 10.55
CA TYR A 101 -3.85 -12.52 9.52
C TYR A 101 -4.13 -11.02 9.56
N HIS A 102 -5.40 -10.61 9.69
CA HIS A 102 -5.77 -9.19 9.67
C HIS A 102 -5.30 -8.46 10.92
N LYS A 103 -5.72 -8.98 12.09
CA LYS A 103 -5.47 -8.37 13.39
C LYS A 103 -3.96 -8.19 13.66
N PRO A 104 -3.09 -9.20 13.48
CA PRO A 104 -1.66 -9.04 13.74
C PRO A 104 -1.01 -7.98 12.84
N HIS A 105 -1.42 -7.89 11.57
CA HIS A 105 -0.90 -6.88 10.65
C HIS A 105 -1.30 -5.46 11.10
N TRP A 106 -2.58 -5.23 11.39
CA TRP A 106 -3.07 -3.93 11.85
C TRP A 106 -2.51 -3.53 13.22
N GLU A 107 -2.28 -4.49 14.11
CA GLU A 107 -1.63 -4.25 15.40
C GLU A 107 -0.15 -3.88 15.23
N ALA A 108 0.58 -4.53 14.32
CA ALA A 108 1.96 -4.16 14.01
C ALA A 108 2.07 -2.74 13.43
N VAL A 109 1.16 -2.34 12.55
CA VAL A 109 1.10 -0.96 12.02
C VAL A 109 0.83 0.04 13.15
N ARG A 110 -0.12 -0.27 14.04
CA ARG A 110 -0.41 0.58 15.20
C ARG A 110 0.81 0.71 16.13
N ALA A 111 1.48 -0.40 16.42
CA ALA A 111 2.68 -0.39 17.25
C ALA A 111 3.77 0.51 16.63
N ALA A 112 4.02 0.38 15.33
CA ALA A 112 4.97 1.26 14.63
C ALA A 112 4.57 2.75 14.66
N LEU A 113 3.28 3.07 14.59
CA LEU A 113 2.79 4.46 14.76
C LEU A 113 2.93 4.97 16.20
N ASP A 114 2.83 4.07 17.19
CA ASP A 114 3.04 4.36 18.60
C ASP A 114 4.53 4.59 18.90
N ASP A 115 5.45 3.85 18.28
CA ASP A 115 6.89 4.06 18.40
C ASP A 115 7.33 5.41 17.80
N LEU A 116 6.58 5.92 16.81
CA LEU A 116 6.79 7.24 16.20
C LEU A 116 6.02 8.36 16.92
N ARG A 117 5.57 8.13 18.16
CA ARG A 117 4.85 9.14 18.96
C ARG A 117 5.69 10.39 19.18
N GLY A 118 5.03 11.55 19.11
CA GLY A 118 5.69 12.86 19.16
C GLY A 118 6.26 13.34 17.82
N ARG A 119 6.27 12.50 16.78
CA ARG A 119 6.68 12.88 15.42
C ARG A 119 5.47 13.04 14.50
N ARG A 120 5.64 13.85 13.45
CA ARG A 120 4.72 13.90 12.31
C ARG A 120 5.02 12.73 11.38
N VAL A 121 4.02 11.92 11.07
CA VAL A 121 4.16 10.68 10.31
C VAL A 121 3.56 10.83 8.92
N LEU A 122 4.35 10.48 7.91
CA LEU A 122 3.88 10.15 6.57
C LEU A 122 3.84 8.62 6.49
N HIS A 123 2.64 8.05 6.43
CA HIS A 123 2.44 6.63 6.20
C HIS A 123 2.22 6.39 4.72
N LEU A 124 3.08 5.59 4.10
CA LEU A 124 3.04 5.22 2.70
C LEU A 124 2.77 3.71 2.53
N GLY A 125 1.56 3.36 2.08
CA GLY A 125 1.26 2.02 1.57
C GLY A 125 1.83 1.84 0.17
N VAL A 126 2.56 0.77 -0.09
CA VAL A 126 3.20 0.50 -1.37
C VAL A 126 2.47 -0.62 -2.09
N HIS A 127 1.89 -0.27 -3.24
CA HIS A 127 1.02 -1.10 -4.04
C HIS A 127 1.46 -1.14 -5.50
N SER A 128 0.89 -2.10 -6.24
CA SER A 128 1.03 -2.14 -7.68
C SER A 128 -0.27 -2.56 -8.35
N PHE A 129 -0.48 -2.12 -9.58
CA PHE A 129 -1.69 -2.41 -10.32
C PHE A 129 -1.39 -3.03 -11.69
N THR A 130 -2.26 -3.96 -12.12
CA THR A 130 -2.20 -4.55 -13.47
C THR A 130 -2.39 -3.49 -14.56
N PRO A 131 -1.60 -3.47 -15.66
CA PRO A 131 -1.73 -2.47 -16.73
C PRO A 131 -3.06 -2.55 -17.47
N VAL A 132 -3.65 -3.74 -17.53
CA VAL A 132 -4.98 -3.98 -18.09
C VAL A 132 -5.80 -4.70 -17.05
N LEU A 133 -6.91 -4.09 -16.62
CA LEU A 133 -7.88 -4.71 -15.75
C LEU A 133 -9.03 -5.25 -16.61
N VAL A 134 -9.37 -6.52 -16.45
CA VAL A 134 -10.59 -7.10 -17.02
C VAL A 134 -11.65 -7.10 -15.94
N ASP A 135 -12.77 -6.41 -16.17
CA ASP A 135 -13.88 -6.40 -15.22
C ASP A 135 -14.76 -7.65 -15.31
N GLU A 136 -15.76 -7.76 -14.44
CA GLU A 136 -16.67 -8.91 -14.38
C GLU A 136 -17.48 -9.10 -15.68
N ALA A 137 -17.67 -8.03 -16.47
CA ALA A 137 -18.33 -8.08 -17.77
C ALA A 137 -17.35 -8.39 -18.93
N GLY A 138 -16.09 -8.73 -18.63
CA GLY A 138 -15.07 -9.02 -19.63
C GLY A 138 -14.48 -7.78 -20.31
N ARG A 139 -14.84 -6.57 -19.88
CA ARG A 139 -14.35 -5.34 -20.50
C ARG A 139 -12.94 -5.05 -20.05
N ARG A 140 -12.09 -4.68 -21.02
CA ARG A 140 -10.68 -4.35 -20.79
C ARG A 140 -10.52 -2.87 -20.50
N HIS A 141 -9.98 -2.56 -19.33
CA HIS A 141 -9.68 -1.21 -18.87
C HIS A 141 -8.17 -1.01 -18.90
N VAL A 142 -7.67 -0.26 -19.89
CA VAL A 142 -6.25 0.07 -20.02
C VAL A 142 -5.88 1.15 -19.02
N ARG A 143 -4.86 0.88 -18.19
CA ARG A 143 -4.33 1.81 -17.20
C ARG A 143 -3.08 2.50 -17.71
N THR A 144 -3.14 3.82 -17.88
CA THR A 144 -2.13 4.60 -18.60
C THR A 144 -1.13 5.33 -17.71
N ALA A 145 -1.29 5.24 -16.39
CA ALA A 145 -0.31 5.75 -15.45
C ALA A 145 0.86 4.78 -15.31
N ASP A 146 2.03 5.33 -15.02
CA ASP A 146 3.22 4.59 -14.61
C ASP A 146 3.30 4.55 -13.08
N LEU A 147 2.96 5.66 -12.43
CA LEU A 147 2.95 5.84 -10.99
C LEU A 147 1.81 6.78 -10.59
N ALA A 148 1.10 6.47 -9.52
CA ALA A 148 0.13 7.38 -8.93
C ALA A 148 0.30 7.52 -7.42
N LEU A 149 0.03 8.72 -6.92
CA LEU A 149 -0.12 8.96 -5.49
C LEU A 149 -1.60 9.02 -5.14
N LEU A 150 -2.04 8.10 -4.31
CA LEU A 150 -3.37 8.07 -3.72
C LEU A 150 -3.35 8.77 -2.36
N TYR A 151 -4.27 9.70 -2.14
CA TYR A 151 -4.44 10.44 -0.90
C TYR A 151 -5.83 11.07 -0.81
N ASP A 152 -6.22 11.55 0.36
CA ASP A 152 -7.48 12.26 0.53
C ASP A 152 -7.31 13.72 0.10
N SER A 153 -7.82 14.05 -1.10
CA SER A 153 -7.72 15.39 -1.67
C SER A 153 -8.48 16.47 -0.90
N ALA A 154 -9.39 16.09 0.00
CA ALA A 154 -10.06 17.00 0.92
C ALA A 154 -9.14 17.49 2.05
N ARG A 155 -8.04 16.78 2.35
CA ARG A 155 -7.05 17.17 3.37
C ARG A 155 -6.01 18.11 2.76
N PRO A 156 -5.97 19.41 3.15
CA PRO A 156 -5.10 20.40 2.50
C PRO A 156 -3.60 20.03 2.56
N GLU A 157 -3.19 19.44 3.67
CA GLU A 157 -1.79 19.06 3.90
C GLU A 157 -1.35 17.86 3.04
N GLU A 158 -2.21 16.83 2.90
CA GLU A 158 -1.95 15.72 1.97
C GLU A 158 -1.89 16.24 0.52
N ARG A 159 -2.78 17.16 0.14
CA ARG A 159 -2.75 17.80 -1.19
C ARG A 159 -1.44 18.56 -1.44
N ALA A 160 -0.96 19.34 -0.46
CA ALA A 160 0.29 20.08 -0.58
C ALA A 160 1.52 19.15 -0.70
N VAL A 161 1.57 18.09 0.10
CA VAL A 161 2.63 17.08 0.05
C VAL A 161 2.60 16.33 -1.29
N ALA A 162 1.43 15.90 -1.76
CA ALA A 162 1.27 15.24 -3.05
C ALA A 162 1.78 16.12 -4.22
N GLN A 163 1.44 17.41 -4.21
CA GLN A 163 1.87 18.36 -5.24
C GLN A 163 3.39 18.51 -5.26
N ARG A 164 4.02 18.67 -4.10
CA ARG A 164 5.49 18.75 -3.98
C ARG A 164 6.18 17.48 -4.41
N TRP A 165 5.67 16.33 -3.96
CA TRP A 165 6.29 15.04 -4.29
C TRP A 165 6.22 14.75 -5.78
N LEU A 166 5.06 14.97 -6.40
CA LEU A 166 4.91 14.83 -7.86
C LEU A 166 5.79 15.79 -8.64
N LYS A 167 6.01 17.02 -8.13
CA LYS A 167 6.95 17.95 -8.76
C LYS A 167 8.38 17.39 -8.73
N ALA A 168 8.83 16.90 -7.58
CA ALA A 168 10.15 16.28 -7.45
C ALA A 168 10.28 15.04 -8.35
N LEU A 169 9.28 14.15 -8.37
CA LEU A 169 9.30 12.96 -9.22
C LEU A 169 9.37 13.29 -10.72
N ARG A 170 8.72 14.38 -11.18
CA ARG A 170 8.85 14.82 -12.58
C ARG A 170 10.26 15.31 -12.92
N GLN A 171 10.98 15.85 -11.96
CA GLN A 171 12.36 16.31 -12.15
C GLN A 171 13.33 15.12 -12.18
N GLU A 172 13.15 14.16 -11.27
CA GLU A 172 13.99 12.96 -11.18
C GLU A 172 13.74 11.96 -12.32
N ALA A 173 12.48 11.84 -12.76
CA ALA A 173 12.07 10.84 -13.74
C ALA A 173 11.04 11.43 -14.72
N PRO A 174 11.45 12.33 -15.63
CA PRO A 174 10.56 13.03 -16.55
C PRO A 174 9.80 12.10 -17.52
N GLY A 175 10.32 10.89 -17.76
CA GLY A 175 9.68 9.88 -18.59
C GLY A 175 8.47 9.18 -17.95
N LEU A 176 8.23 9.33 -16.65
CA LEU A 176 7.12 8.65 -15.97
C LEU A 176 5.80 9.41 -16.14
N ARG A 177 4.74 8.71 -16.53
CA ARG A 177 3.35 9.21 -16.54
C ARG A 177 2.77 9.18 -15.14
N LEU A 178 3.00 10.27 -14.40
CA LEU A 178 2.54 10.43 -13.03
C LEU A 178 1.08 10.87 -12.93
N ARG A 179 0.29 10.25 -12.04
CA ARG A 179 -1.09 10.63 -11.74
C ARG A 179 -1.32 10.88 -10.24
N ARG A 180 -2.47 11.49 -9.93
CA ARG A 180 -3.02 11.61 -8.57
C ARG A 180 -4.31 10.83 -8.55
N ASN A 181 -4.59 10.11 -7.47
CA ASN A 181 -5.88 9.45 -7.26
C ASN A 181 -6.35 8.69 -8.51
N TYR A 182 -5.45 7.83 -8.99
CA TYR A 182 -5.65 6.95 -10.13
C TYR A 182 -5.01 5.59 -9.85
N PRO A 183 -5.65 4.46 -10.15
CA PRO A 183 -7.03 4.34 -10.63
C PRO A 183 -8.09 4.51 -9.50
N TYR A 184 -7.66 4.69 -8.25
CA TYR A 184 -8.50 4.78 -7.05
C TYR A 184 -8.52 6.19 -6.45
N ARG A 185 -9.44 6.48 -5.52
CA ARG A 185 -9.61 7.86 -5.02
C ARG A 185 -8.69 8.25 -3.87
N GLY A 186 -7.99 7.28 -3.26
CA GLY A 186 -7.12 7.49 -2.10
C GLY A 186 -7.82 7.82 -0.78
N ARG A 187 -9.16 7.76 -0.78
CA ARG A 187 -10.05 7.92 0.38
C ARG A 187 -11.04 6.77 0.53
N ASP A 188 -10.89 5.73 -0.29
CA ASP A 188 -11.69 4.52 -0.18
C ASP A 188 -11.35 3.79 1.13
N ASP A 189 -12.17 2.81 1.52
CA ASP A 189 -11.89 2.01 2.72
C ASP A 189 -10.50 1.38 2.64
N GLY A 190 -9.68 1.60 3.66
CA GLY A 190 -8.34 1.03 3.73
C GLY A 190 -7.58 1.49 4.95
N LEU A 191 -6.37 0.95 5.13
CA LEU A 191 -5.57 1.15 6.33
C LEU A 191 -5.23 2.63 6.53
N THR A 192 -4.86 3.33 5.45
CA THR A 192 -4.55 4.77 5.51
C THR A 192 -5.78 5.58 5.91
N THR A 193 -6.93 5.33 5.29
CA THR A 193 -8.22 5.97 5.61
C THR A 193 -8.67 5.68 7.04
N ALA A 194 -8.54 4.44 7.52
CA ALA A 194 -8.88 4.08 8.89
C ALA A 194 -7.98 4.81 9.90
N THR A 195 -6.68 4.95 9.58
CA THR A 195 -5.72 5.63 10.44
C THR A 195 -5.96 7.15 10.49
N ARG A 196 -6.38 7.77 9.38
CA ARG A 196 -6.80 9.19 9.33
C ARG A 196 -7.92 9.53 10.30
N ARG A 197 -8.77 8.55 10.65
CA ARG A 197 -9.88 8.72 11.62
C ARG A 197 -9.41 8.64 13.08
N ARG A 198 -8.21 8.09 13.31
CA ARG A 198 -7.64 7.89 14.66
C ARG A 198 -6.61 8.95 15.03
N LEU A 199 -5.93 9.53 14.04
CA LEU A 199 -4.86 10.49 14.25
C LEU A 199 -5.18 11.82 13.57
N PRO A 200 -4.91 12.97 14.23
CA PRO A 200 -5.18 14.28 13.66
C PRO A 200 -4.27 14.56 12.46
N ALA A 201 -4.72 15.42 11.54
CA ALA A 201 -3.96 15.81 10.35
C ALA A 201 -2.59 16.41 10.67
N SER A 202 -2.49 17.16 11.77
CA SER A 202 -1.23 17.72 12.27
C SER A 202 -0.18 16.66 12.60
N ARG A 203 -0.58 15.40 12.81
CA ARG A 203 0.30 14.27 13.16
C ARG A 203 0.44 13.25 12.04
N TYR A 204 -0.60 13.01 11.23
CA TYR A 204 -0.64 11.88 10.32
C TYR A 204 -1.14 12.26 8.93
N LEU A 205 -0.32 11.92 7.93
CA LEU A 205 -0.71 11.89 6.52
C LEU A 205 -0.69 10.46 6.00
N GLY A 206 -1.77 10.06 5.34
CA GLY A 206 -1.86 8.76 4.67
C GLY A 206 -1.64 8.92 3.17
N PHE A 207 -0.81 8.07 2.59
CA PHE A 207 -0.60 7.98 1.16
C PHE A 207 -0.54 6.53 0.73
N GLU A 208 -0.97 6.24 -0.48
CA GLU A 208 -0.64 4.97 -1.15
C GLU A 208 0.12 5.30 -2.45
N LEU A 209 1.22 4.60 -2.66
CA LEU A 209 2.00 4.60 -3.90
C LEU A 209 1.49 3.45 -4.77
N GLU A 210 0.90 3.79 -5.90
CA GLU A 210 0.41 2.82 -6.88
C GLU A 210 1.35 2.79 -8.09
N ILE A 211 1.97 1.64 -8.35
CA ILE A 211 2.94 1.48 -9.42
C ILE A 211 2.39 0.55 -10.48
N ASN A 212 2.52 0.93 -11.76
CA ASN A 212 2.16 0.02 -12.83
C ASN A 212 3.11 -1.19 -12.82
N GLN A 213 2.59 -2.40 -12.59
CA GLN A 213 3.44 -3.58 -12.45
C GLN A 213 4.23 -3.91 -13.72
N SER A 214 3.90 -3.35 -14.90
CA SER A 214 4.74 -3.52 -16.10
C SER A 214 6.13 -2.89 -15.96
N LEU A 215 6.31 -1.99 -14.99
CA LEU A 215 7.60 -1.39 -14.66
C LEU A 215 8.41 -2.24 -13.68
N LEU A 216 7.80 -3.30 -13.14
CA LEU A 216 8.34 -4.05 -12.02
C LEU A 216 8.73 -5.46 -12.46
N GLY A 217 9.73 -6.01 -11.77
CA GLY A 217 10.12 -7.41 -11.89
C GLY A 217 10.42 -8.00 -10.52
N ASN A 218 11.22 -9.07 -10.49
CA ASN A 218 11.64 -9.71 -9.23
C ASN A 218 12.50 -8.78 -8.34
N LYS A 219 13.10 -7.74 -8.93
CA LYS A 219 13.84 -6.70 -8.23
C LYS A 219 13.22 -5.34 -8.54
N ALA A 220 13.31 -4.42 -7.59
CA ALA A 220 12.89 -3.04 -7.80
C ALA A 220 13.84 -2.37 -8.82
N PRO A 221 13.32 -1.67 -9.85
CA PRO A 221 14.17 -0.91 -10.75
C PRO A 221 14.92 0.19 -10.00
N ARG A 222 16.25 0.20 -10.10
CA ARG A 222 17.11 1.12 -9.35
C ARG A 222 16.72 2.59 -9.58
N ALA A 223 16.56 3.00 -10.84
CA ALA A 223 16.18 4.37 -11.18
C ALA A 223 14.81 4.79 -10.59
N LEU A 224 13.86 3.87 -10.52
CA LEU A 224 12.56 4.12 -9.88
C LEU A 224 12.72 4.34 -8.37
N VAL A 225 13.50 3.47 -7.70
CA VAL A 225 13.78 3.60 -6.26
C VAL A 225 14.50 4.91 -5.97
N GLU A 226 15.52 5.26 -6.74
CA GLU A 226 16.28 6.52 -6.59
C GLU A 226 15.36 7.74 -6.72
N ALA A 227 14.50 7.78 -7.75
CA ALA A 227 13.53 8.87 -7.94
C ALA A 227 12.54 8.97 -6.76
N LEU A 228 12.03 7.85 -6.27
CA LEU A 228 11.12 7.81 -5.11
C LEU A 228 11.81 8.31 -3.83
N VAL A 229 13.03 7.84 -3.57
CA VAL A 229 13.85 8.23 -2.40
C VAL A 229 14.17 9.73 -2.45
N ASN A 230 14.62 10.24 -3.59
CA ASN A 230 14.92 11.67 -3.77
C ASN A 230 13.66 12.52 -3.59
N GLY A 231 12.53 12.07 -4.16
CA GLY A 231 11.23 12.71 -3.97
C GLY A 231 10.80 12.78 -2.50
N LEU A 232 10.95 11.70 -1.73
CA LEU A 232 10.65 11.67 -0.30
C LEU A 232 11.60 12.56 0.51
N ARG A 233 12.90 12.57 0.20
CA ARG A 233 13.89 13.47 0.83
C ARG A 233 13.54 14.94 0.59
N ALA A 234 13.08 15.30 -0.61
CA ALA A 234 12.62 16.65 -0.93
C ALA A 234 11.37 17.08 -0.12
N LEU A 235 10.65 16.14 0.49
CA LEU A 235 9.55 16.43 1.42
C LEU A 235 10.04 16.71 2.86
N GLY A 236 11.31 16.49 3.15
CA GLY A 236 11.85 16.52 4.51
C GLY A 236 11.68 15.19 5.25
N VAL A 237 11.51 14.08 4.53
CA VAL A 237 11.65 12.74 5.12
C VAL A 237 13.15 12.51 5.38
N ALA A 238 13.54 12.54 6.65
CA ALA A 238 14.90 12.27 7.06
C ALA A 238 15.17 10.76 7.09
N ARG A 239 16.44 10.36 7.00
CA ARG A 239 16.84 9.01 7.39
C ARG A 239 16.45 8.81 8.86
N GLY A 240 15.76 7.70 9.14
CA GLY A 240 15.43 7.26 10.49
C GLY A 240 16.64 7.22 11.40
#